data_AF-A0A945E8Y8-F1
#
_entry.id   AF-A0A945E8Y8-F1
#
_cell.length_a   1.000
_cell.length_b   1.000
_cell.length_c   1.000
_cell.angle_alpha   90.00
_cell.angle_beta   90.00
_cell.angle_gamma   90.00
#
_symmetry.space_group_name_H-M   'P 1'
#
loop_
_entity.id
_entity.type
_entity.pdbx_description
1 polymer ?
#
loop_
_entity_poly.entity_id
_entity_poly.type
_entity_poly.pdbx_seq_one_letter_code
_entity_poly.pdbx_strand_id
1 'polypeptide(L)'
;GLAVAQQLNKAGHSVEVFERDAKVGGLLRYGIPDFKMEKHFIDRRINILKKEGIIFKTNTEVGKNFSINKLTNYHSVVLCGGATIRRKLPIKGAELNGIKQAMDFLKFQNQVVDGIKKPLNELNASGKNVIVIGGGDTGSDCIGTSNRQRAKSVTNFEMMPEPSPERTKENPWPYWPFKLKTTTSHEEGIKRQWNILTKEFTGDKNGNVIGLKTIEIEWIKKEGEKSYLKEIKGSEKLWPCDLVLLALGFTGHEKSLVEQLGINTDERNQIISKNYQTSIPHIFSAGDMRRGQSLIVWAISEGREAAVQVDKFLMGKSHLESKEKGDLPTVR
;
A
#
# COMPACT_ATOMS: atom_id res chain seq x y z
N GLY A 1 12.77 6.54 -0.26
CA GLY A 1 12.83 7.80 -1.04
C GLY A 1 13.29 8.94 -0.17
N LEU A 2 12.37 9.68 0.46
CA LEU A 2 12.71 10.89 1.23
C LEU A 2 13.74 10.70 2.34
N ALA A 3 13.65 9.59 3.10
CA ALA A 3 14.61 9.28 4.15
C ALA A 3 16.03 9.01 3.61
N VAL A 4 16.12 8.35 2.44
CA VAL A 4 17.39 8.11 1.74
C VAL A 4 17.99 9.45 1.33
N ALA A 5 17.19 10.27 0.66
CA ALA A 5 17.62 11.56 0.12
C ALA A 5 18.14 12.49 1.22
N GLN A 6 17.43 12.57 2.34
CA GLN A 6 17.88 13.38 3.47
C GLN A 6 19.22 12.90 4.04
N GLN A 7 19.38 11.60 4.27
CA GLN A 7 20.61 11.05 4.86
C GLN A 7 21.81 11.25 3.92
N LEU A 8 21.66 10.98 2.62
CA LEU A 8 22.72 11.19 1.65
C LEU A 8 23.07 12.68 1.50
N ASN A 9 22.08 13.56 1.49
CA ASN A 9 22.32 15.01 1.46
C ASN A 9 23.05 15.48 2.72
N LYS A 10 22.71 14.96 3.91
CA LYS A 10 23.41 15.23 5.16
C LYS A 10 24.89 14.78 5.13
N ALA A 11 25.20 13.71 4.40
CA ALA A 11 26.57 13.24 4.17
C ALA A 11 27.34 14.05 3.10
N GLY A 12 26.70 15.02 2.44
CA GLY A 12 27.33 15.89 1.43
C GLY A 12 27.11 15.43 -0.02
N HIS A 13 26.30 14.40 -0.27
CA HIS A 13 25.96 13.97 -1.63
C HIS A 13 24.92 14.89 -2.27
N SER A 14 25.08 15.17 -3.56
CA SER A 14 24.01 15.80 -4.36
C SER A 14 22.93 14.77 -4.70
N VAL A 15 21.68 15.06 -4.35
CA VAL A 15 20.57 14.11 -4.52
C VAL A 15 19.45 14.69 -5.37
N GLU A 16 19.04 13.92 -6.38
CA GLU A 16 17.80 14.14 -7.11
C GLU A 16 16.78 13.03 -6.83
N VAL A 17 15.52 13.41 -6.65
CA VAL A 17 14.40 12.50 -6.44
C VAL A 17 13.42 12.62 -7.61
N PHE A 18 13.22 11.51 -8.32
CA PHE A 18 12.24 11.38 -9.38
C PHE A 18 10.93 10.84 -8.82
N GLU A 19 9.83 11.56 -9.07
CA GLU A 19 8.48 11.20 -8.64
C GLU A 19 7.56 11.19 -9.87
N ARG A 20 6.86 10.08 -10.08
CA ARG A 20 5.95 9.93 -11.23
C ARG A 20 4.70 10.78 -11.09
N ASP A 21 4.28 11.05 -9.86
CA ASP A 21 3.09 11.84 -9.59
C ASP A 21 3.40 13.35 -9.54
N ALA A 22 2.33 14.16 -9.58
CA ALA A 22 2.44 15.62 -9.63
C ALA A 22 3.04 16.24 -8.35
N LYS A 23 2.91 15.56 -7.21
CA LYS A 23 3.46 15.99 -5.92
C LYS A 23 4.14 14.83 -5.22
N VAL A 24 5.22 15.13 -4.51
CA VAL A 24 6.00 14.16 -3.76
C VAL A 24 5.26 13.72 -2.50
N GLY A 25 5.41 12.46 -2.11
CA GLY A 25 4.89 11.92 -0.85
C GLY A 25 4.37 10.49 -0.93
N GLY A 26 4.26 9.91 -2.13
CA GLY A 26 3.81 8.53 -2.32
C GLY A 26 2.46 8.27 -1.63
N LEU A 27 2.36 7.12 -0.94
CA LEU A 27 1.13 6.72 -0.25
C LEU A 27 0.72 7.66 0.90
N LEU A 28 1.65 8.40 1.52
CA LEU A 28 1.27 9.39 2.54
C LEU A 28 0.39 10.49 1.95
N ARG A 29 0.67 10.85 0.70
CA ARG A 29 -0.08 11.87 -0.05
C ARG A 29 -1.30 11.29 -0.75
N TYR A 30 -1.11 10.18 -1.44
CA TYR A 30 -2.11 9.66 -2.37
C TYR A 30 -2.89 8.46 -1.84
N GLY A 31 -2.41 7.75 -0.83
CA GLY A 31 -3.13 6.61 -0.25
C GLY A 31 -3.95 6.99 0.98
N ILE A 32 -3.25 7.53 1.98
CA ILE A 32 -3.84 7.86 3.28
C ILE A 32 -4.75 9.08 3.12
N PRO A 33 -6.01 9.06 3.60
CA PRO A 33 -6.89 10.23 3.54
C PRO A 33 -6.46 11.39 4.44
N ASP A 34 -6.86 12.62 4.11
CA ASP A 34 -6.57 13.83 4.90
C ASP A 34 -7.08 13.76 6.34
N PHE A 35 -8.22 13.10 6.58
CA PHE A 35 -8.78 12.95 7.93
C PHE A 35 -7.95 12.05 8.85
N LYS A 36 -7.00 11.27 8.30
CA LYS A 36 -6.00 10.54 9.10
C LYS A 36 -4.66 11.27 9.15
N MET A 37 -4.29 11.94 8.06
CA MET A 37 -3.03 12.65 7.95
C MET A 37 -3.15 13.79 6.95
N GLU A 38 -3.13 15.03 7.47
CA GLU A 38 -3.24 16.25 6.68
C GLU A 38 -1.99 16.46 5.79
N LYS A 39 -2.18 16.86 4.52
CA LYS A 39 -1.06 16.89 3.57
C LYS A 39 -0.05 18.01 3.80
N HIS A 40 -0.43 19.05 4.55
CA HIS A 40 0.44 20.17 4.86
C HIS A 40 1.71 19.75 5.64
N PHE A 41 1.66 18.66 6.42
CA PHE A 41 2.86 18.11 7.06
C PHE A 41 3.88 17.56 6.06
N ILE A 42 3.40 16.96 4.98
CA ILE A 42 4.23 16.46 3.89
C ILE A 42 4.85 17.64 3.15
N ASP A 43 4.06 18.66 2.84
CA ASP A 43 4.53 19.89 2.18
C ASP A 43 5.60 20.60 3.00
N ARG A 44 5.37 20.75 4.31
CA ARG A 44 6.36 21.31 5.24
C ARG A 44 7.67 20.54 5.20
N ARG A 45 7.60 19.20 5.23
CA ARG A 45 8.79 18.35 5.19
C ARG A 45 9.54 18.47 3.87
N ILE A 46 8.83 18.45 2.73
CA ILE A 46 9.44 18.60 1.40
C ILE A 46 10.10 19.96 1.26
N ASN A 47 9.49 21.03 1.78
CA ASN A 47 10.06 22.37 1.72
C ASN A 47 11.38 22.48 2.49
N ILE A 48 11.52 21.78 3.62
CA ILE A 48 12.81 21.66 4.33
C ILE A 48 13.83 20.94 3.45
N LEU A 49 13.49 19.78 2.90
CA LEU A 49 14.40 19.00 2.05
C LEU A 49 14.86 19.77 0.80
N LYS A 50 13.98 20.57 0.20
CA LYS A 50 14.33 21.48 -0.91
C LYS A 50 15.33 22.55 -0.48
N LYS A 51 15.12 23.18 0.69
CA LYS A 51 16.04 24.17 1.25
C LYS A 51 17.39 23.57 1.64
N GLU A 52 17.43 22.29 1.98
CA GLU A 52 18.65 21.53 2.23
C GLU A 52 19.43 21.19 0.93
N GLY A 53 18.86 21.46 -0.26
CA GLY A 53 19.52 21.27 -1.56
C GLY A 53 19.03 20.06 -2.38
N ILE A 54 18.06 19.29 -1.88
CA ILE A 54 17.53 18.13 -2.60
C ILE A 54 16.63 18.59 -3.75
N ILE A 55 16.91 18.09 -4.95
CA ILE A 55 16.16 18.41 -6.16
C ILE A 55 15.04 17.39 -6.34
N PHE A 56 13.80 17.86 -6.57
CA PHE A 56 12.66 17.01 -6.85
C PHE A 56 12.16 17.21 -8.28
N LYS A 57 12.08 16.12 -9.05
CA LYS A 57 11.55 16.07 -10.41
C LYS A 57 10.24 15.28 -10.42
N THR A 58 9.12 15.99 -10.32
CA THR A 58 7.75 15.43 -10.34
C THR A 58 7.28 15.15 -11.77
N ASN A 59 6.16 14.44 -11.92
CA ASN A 59 5.65 13.97 -13.22
C ASN A 59 6.71 13.22 -14.06
N THR A 60 7.68 12.59 -13.39
CA THR A 60 8.84 11.96 -14.01
C THR A 60 8.92 10.50 -13.56
N GLU A 61 8.52 9.60 -14.45
CA GLU A 61 8.54 8.16 -14.27
C GLU A 61 9.72 7.54 -15.02
N VAL A 62 10.69 7.06 -14.25
CA VAL A 62 11.88 6.35 -14.75
C VAL A 62 11.46 5.04 -15.42
N GLY A 63 12.00 4.78 -16.61
CA GLY A 63 11.62 3.65 -17.47
C GLY A 63 10.39 3.92 -18.35
N LYS A 64 9.77 5.11 -18.26
CA LYS A 64 8.72 5.57 -19.17
C LYS A 64 9.10 6.90 -19.82
N ASN A 65 8.65 8.02 -19.26
CA ASN A 65 8.97 9.35 -19.80
C ASN A 65 10.37 9.86 -19.38
N PHE A 66 11.06 9.14 -18.49
CA PHE A 66 12.48 9.31 -18.23
C PHE A 66 13.24 8.02 -18.54
N SER A 67 14.04 8.03 -19.60
CA SER A 67 14.81 6.85 -20.04
C SER A 67 15.79 6.36 -18.97
N ILE A 68 15.88 5.04 -18.78
CA ILE A 68 16.85 4.41 -17.87
C ILE A 68 18.30 4.73 -18.26
N ASN A 69 18.59 5.01 -19.54
CA ASN A 69 19.95 5.35 -19.99
C ASN A 69 20.44 6.66 -19.36
N LYS A 70 19.55 7.54 -18.93
CA LYS A 70 19.93 8.77 -18.21
C LYS A 70 20.41 8.52 -16.79
N LEU A 71 20.16 7.33 -16.24
CA LEU A 71 20.63 6.95 -14.90
C LEU A 71 22.16 6.78 -14.84
N THR A 72 22.83 6.60 -15.98
CA THR A 72 24.31 6.53 -16.05
C THR A 72 24.99 7.84 -15.66
N ASN A 73 24.25 8.95 -15.63
CA ASN A 73 24.75 10.25 -15.16
C ASN A 73 24.86 10.33 -13.63
N TYR A 74 24.45 9.29 -12.89
CA TYR A 74 24.48 9.25 -11.43
C TYR A 74 25.46 8.17 -10.97
N HIS A 75 26.25 8.49 -9.93
CA HIS A 75 27.19 7.55 -9.32
C HIS A 75 26.50 6.37 -8.62
N SER A 76 25.26 6.58 -8.15
CA SER A 76 24.44 5.55 -7.51
C SER A 76 22.95 5.88 -7.64
N VAL A 77 22.11 4.84 -7.68
CA VAL A 77 20.65 4.93 -7.79
C VAL A 77 20.00 4.14 -6.67
N VAL A 78 18.95 4.69 -6.04
CA VAL A 78 18.16 3.98 -5.02
C VAL A 78 16.71 3.86 -5.46
N LEU A 79 16.28 2.64 -5.75
CA LEU A 79 14.92 2.31 -6.16
C LEU A 79 13.98 2.34 -4.94
N CYS A 80 12.94 3.16 -5.04
CA CYS A 80 11.97 3.42 -3.96
C CYS A 80 10.54 3.51 -4.51
N GLY A 81 10.24 2.82 -5.62
CA GLY A 81 8.95 2.90 -6.34
C GLY A 81 7.77 2.24 -5.63
N GLY A 82 8.03 1.54 -4.52
CA GLY A 82 7.02 0.83 -3.73
C GLY A 82 6.53 -0.48 -4.37
N ALA A 83 5.51 -1.08 -3.74
CA ALA A 83 4.84 -2.29 -4.21
C ALA A 83 3.43 -1.96 -4.70
N THR A 84 3.27 -1.72 -6.00
CA THR A 84 2.06 -1.13 -6.59
C THR A 84 1.19 -2.13 -7.35
N ILE A 85 1.65 -3.37 -7.57
CA ILE A 85 0.83 -4.41 -8.18
C ILE A 85 -0.26 -4.84 -7.19
N ARG A 86 -1.52 -4.62 -7.56
CA ARG A 86 -2.68 -4.87 -6.70
C ARG A 86 -3.18 -6.30 -6.84
N ARG A 87 -3.63 -6.91 -5.73
CA ARG A 87 -4.33 -8.19 -5.78
C ARG A 87 -5.67 -8.04 -6.49
N LYS A 88 -5.97 -8.99 -7.37
CA LYS A 88 -7.24 -9.09 -8.07
C LYS A 88 -8.14 -10.11 -7.37
N LEU A 89 -9.44 -10.04 -7.62
CA LEU A 89 -10.41 -11.04 -7.24
C LEU A 89 -10.99 -11.65 -8.53
N PRO A 90 -10.37 -12.71 -9.09
CA PRO A 90 -10.74 -13.26 -10.39
C PRO A 90 -11.96 -14.19 -10.27
N ILE A 91 -13.10 -13.60 -9.91
CA ILE A 91 -14.39 -14.28 -9.84
C ILE A 91 -15.31 -13.78 -10.96
N LYS A 92 -16.40 -14.50 -11.21
CA LYS A 92 -17.38 -14.12 -12.23
C LYS A 92 -17.92 -12.71 -11.97
N GLY A 93 -17.96 -11.88 -13.02
CA GLY A 93 -18.43 -10.50 -12.97
C GLY A 93 -17.41 -9.49 -12.46
N ALA A 94 -16.14 -9.88 -12.25
CA ALA A 94 -15.09 -8.97 -11.76
C ALA A 94 -14.76 -7.80 -12.73
N GLU A 95 -15.19 -7.91 -13.99
CA GLU A 95 -15.07 -6.92 -15.06
C GLU A 95 -16.19 -5.86 -15.05
N LEU A 96 -17.24 -6.03 -14.23
CA LEU A 96 -18.37 -5.11 -14.19
C LEU A 96 -17.96 -3.70 -13.74
N ASN A 97 -18.63 -2.71 -14.31
CA ASN A 97 -18.51 -1.32 -13.89
C ASN A 97 -18.97 -1.18 -12.44
N GLY A 98 -18.24 -0.35 -11.67
CA GLY A 98 -18.46 -0.20 -10.23
C GLY A 98 -17.59 -1.12 -9.36
N ILE A 99 -16.87 -2.08 -9.93
CA ILE A 99 -15.82 -2.81 -9.21
C ILE A 99 -14.50 -2.06 -9.38
N LYS A 100 -14.01 -1.45 -8.32
CA LYS A 100 -12.83 -0.56 -8.37
C LYS A 100 -11.79 -1.02 -7.35
N GLN A 101 -10.52 -0.82 -7.70
CA GLN A 101 -9.43 -1.03 -6.76
C GLN A 101 -9.44 0.07 -5.71
N ALA A 102 -9.25 -0.30 -4.44
CA ALA A 102 -9.28 0.64 -3.33
C ALA A 102 -8.33 1.83 -3.53
N MET A 103 -7.13 1.57 -4.03
CA MET A 103 -6.15 2.63 -4.28
C MET A 103 -6.52 3.57 -5.41
N ASP A 104 -7.27 3.12 -6.42
CA ASP A 104 -7.70 4.02 -7.49
C ASP A 104 -8.72 5.01 -6.93
N PHE A 105 -9.65 4.53 -6.09
CA PHE A 105 -10.61 5.35 -5.36
C PHE A 105 -9.93 6.33 -4.39
N LEU A 106 -9.03 5.85 -3.52
CA LEU A 106 -8.34 6.68 -2.52
C LEU A 106 -7.41 7.72 -3.15
N LYS A 107 -6.59 7.30 -4.14
CA LYS A 107 -5.70 8.23 -4.87
C LYS A 107 -6.48 9.31 -5.57
N PHE A 108 -7.57 8.92 -6.24
CA PHE A 108 -8.43 9.87 -6.91
C PHE A 108 -9.06 10.85 -5.91
N GLN A 109 -9.61 10.38 -4.79
CA GLN A 109 -10.21 11.26 -3.79
C GLN A 109 -9.19 12.22 -3.18
N ASN A 110 -7.98 11.76 -2.82
CA ASN A 110 -6.92 12.64 -2.31
C ASN A 110 -6.53 13.70 -3.36
N GLN A 111 -6.53 13.37 -4.65
CA GLN A 111 -6.30 14.33 -5.72
C GLN A 111 -7.45 15.33 -5.89
N VAL A 112 -8.69 14.93 -5.60
CA VAL A 112 -9.85 15.83 -5.58
C VAL A 112 -9.76 16.81 -4.40
N VAL A 113 -9.44 16.31 -3.20
CA VAL A 113 -9.26 17.14 -2.00
C VAL A 113 -8.11 18.13 -2.18
N ASP A 114 -7.02 17.71 -2.81
CA ASP A 114 -5.86 18.54 -3.12
C ASP A 114 -6.10 19.52 -4.30
N GLY A 115 -7.26 19.46 -4.95
CA GLY A 115 -7.62 20.33 -6.09
C GLY A 115 -6.95 19.97 -7.43
N ILE A 116 -6.21 18.85 -7.50
CA ILE A 116 -5.57 18.37 -8.74
C ILE A 116 -6.62 17.85 -9.73
N LYS A 117 -7.66 17.19 -9.24
CA LYS A 117 -8.73 16.60 -10.07
C LYS A 117 -10.10 17.12 -9.68
N LYS A 118 -11.02 17.10 -10.64
CA LYS A 118 -12.45 17.28 -10.38
C LYS A 118 -13.09 15.94 -10.03
N PRO A 119 -14.17 15.90 -9.22
CA PRO A 119 -14.90 14.67 -8.91
C PRO A 119 -15.37 13.92 -10.15
N LEU A 120 -15.32 12.58 -10.10
CA LEU A 120 -15.82 11.67 -11.15
C LEU A 120 -16.88 10.75 -10.56
N ASN A 121 -17.98 10.54 -11.27
CA ASN A 121 -19.10 9.73 -10.79
C ASN A 121 -18.72 8.26 -10.52
N GLU A 122 -17.82 7.70 -11.33
CA GLU A 122 -17.36 6.31 -11.18
C GLU A 122 -16.56 6.02 -9.90
N LEU A 123 -15.92 7.05 -9.33
CA LEU A 123 -15.11 6.98 -8.11
C LEU A 123 -15.71 7.85 -7.01
N ASN A 124 -17.04 7.96 -7.00
CA ASN A 124 -17.81 8.66 -6.00
C ASN A 124 -18.84 7.70 -5.38
N ALA A 125 -18.84 7.63 -4.05
CA ALA A 125 -19.71 6.78 -3.25
C ALA A 125 -21.05 7.45 -2.88
N SER A 126 -21.24 8.74 -3.17
CA SER A 126 -22.44 9.49 -2.80
C SER A 126 -23.72 8.78 -3.23
N GLY A 127 -24.60 8.50 -2.27
CA GLY A 127 -25.88 7.83 -2.49
C GLY A 127 -25.80 6.34 -2.87
N LYS A 128 -24.61 5.73 -2.91
CA LYS A 128 -24.40 4.33 -3.30
C LYS A 128 -24.35 3.39 -2.11
N ASN A 129 -24.71 2.13 -2.34
CA ASN A 129 -24.44 1.01 -1.43
C ASN A 129 -23.04 0.50 -1.73
N VAL A 130 -22.10 0.77 -0.82
CA VAL A 130 -20.68 0.45 -0.99
C VAL A 130 -20.34 -0.83 -0.26
N ILE A 131 -19.66 -1.75 -0.94
CA ILE A 131 -19.03 -2.91 -0.32
C ILE A 131 -17.51 -2.75 -0.38
N VAL A 132 -16.85 -2.83 0.78
CA VAL A 132 -15.39 -2.82 0.89
C VAL A 132 -14.91 -4.24 1.21
N ILE A 133 -14.14 -4.85 0.32
CA ILE A 133 -13.62 -6.21 0.50
C ILE A 133 -12.16 -6.13 0.99
N GLY A 134 -11.94 -6.52 2.24
CA GLY A 134 -10.63 -6.48 2.92
C GLY A 134 -10.67 -5.67 4.22
N GLY A 135 -9.98 -6.18 5.26
CA GLY A 135 -10.00 -5.65 6.62
C GLY A 135 -8.79 -4.81 7.05
N GLY A 136 -7.85 -4.54 6.14
CA GLY A 136 -6.64 -3.77 6.45
C GLY A 136 -6.90 -2.27 6.59
N ASP A 137 -5.83 -1.50 6.86
CA ASP A 137 -5.89 -0.03 6.96
C ASP A 137 -6.45 0.61 5.67
N THR A 138 -6.13 0.05 4.49
CA THR A 138 -6.71 0.47 3.20
C THR A 138 -8.23 0.34 3.17
N GLY A 139 -8.78 -0.73 3.76
CA GLY A 139 -10.24 -0.92 3.86
C GLY A 139 -10.87 0.13 4.77
N SER A 140 -10.27 0.37 5.93
CA SER A 140 -10.66 1.46 6.86
C SER A 140 -10.62 2.84 6.19
N ASP A 141 -9.66 3.11 5.32
CA ASP A 141 -9.57 4.35 4.55
C ASP A 141 -10.70 4.47 3.52
N CYS A 142 -11.01 3.39 2.80
CA CYS A 142 -12.13 3.34 1.86
C CYS A 142 -13.47 3.57 2.57
N ILE A 143 -13.63 3.00 3.77
CA ILE A 143 -14.82 3.17 4.60
C ILE A 143 -15.00 4.64 4.98
N GLY A 144 -14.00 5.23 5.64
CA GLY A 144 -14.09 6.62 6.12
C GLY A 144 -14.26 7.63 4.97
N THR A 145 -13.68 7.33 3.81
CA THR A 145 -13.87 8.12 2.59
C THR A 145 -15.28 8.00 2.04
N SER A 146 -15.84 6.78 1.99
CA SER A 146 -17.20 6.53 1.50
C SER A 146 -18.25 7.19 2.38
N ASN A 147 -18.07 7.13 3.71
CA ASN A 147 -18.92 7.84 4.68
C ASN A 147 -18.91 9.36 4.43
N ARG A 148 -17.72 9.95 4.27
CA ARG A 148 -17.57 11.40 4.00
C ARG A 148 -18.14 11.83 2.64
N GLN A 149 -18.13 10.93 1.66
CA GLN A 149 -18.83 11.14 0.39
C GLN A 149 -20.35 10.92 0.49
N ARG A 150 -20.90 10.61 1.68
CA ARG A 150 -22.33 10.37 1.93
C ARG A 150 -22.88 9.15 1.18
N ALA A 151 -22.16 8.04 1.26
CA ALA A 151 -22.67 6.75 0.83
C ALA A 151 -24.02 6.44 1.50
N LYS A 152 -24.93 5.78 0.77
CA LYS A 152 -26.22 5.34 1.32
C LYS A 152 -26.02 4.24 2.36
N SER A 153 -25.07 3.35 2.11
CA SER A 153 -24.64 2.35 3.09
C SER A 153 -23.19 1.94 2.81
N VAL A 154 -22.47 1.53 3.85
CA VAL A 154 -21.13 0.96 3.73
C VAL A 154 -21.07 -0.36 4.51
N THR A 155 -20.71 -1.43 3.80
CA THR A 155 -20.53 -2.77 4.39
C THR A 155 -19.11 -3.26 4.12
N ASN A 156 -18.43 -3.76 5.15
CA ASN A 156 -17.08 -4.29 5.04
C ASN A 156 -17.09 -5.82 5.18
N PHE A 157 -16.41 -6.50 4.26
CA PHE A 157 -16.29 -7.94 4.21
C PHE A 157 -14.86 -8.37 4.53
N GLU A 158 -14.76 -9.28 5.49
CA GLU A 158 -13.51 -9.89 5.94
C GLU A 158 -13.63 -11.42 5.85
N MET A 159 -12.69 -12.04 5.12
CA MET A 159 -12.62 -13.50 4.98
C MET A 159 -12.10 -14.19 6.24
N MET A 160 -11.38 -13.45 7.10
CA MET A 160 -10.86 -13.98 8.35
C MET A 160 -11.96 -14.02 9.42
N PRO A 161 -11.80 -14.84 10.48
CA PRO A 161 -12.67 -14.77 11.65
C PRO A 161 -12.54 -13.42 12.34
N GLU A 162 -13.60 -13.04 13.06
CA GLU A 162 -13.56 -11.86 13.92
C GLU A 162 -12.42 -11.99 14.95
N PRO A 163 -11.44 -11.06 14.96
CA PRO A 163 -10.35 -11.13 15.91
C PRO A 163 -10.86 -10.94 17.35
N SER A 164 -10.14 -11.51 18.32
CA SER A 164 -10.44 -11.29 19.73
C SER A 164 -10.33 -9.81 20.13
N PRO A 165 -11.19 -9.29 21.01
CA PRO A 165 -10.98 -7.96 21.61
C PRO A 165 -9.73 -7.93 22.51
N GLU A 166 -9.31 -9.09 23.03
CA GLU A 166 -8.21 -9.24 23.98
C GLU A 166 -6.96 -9.90 23.37
N ARG A 167 -5.80 -9.73 24.04
CA ARG A 167 -4.56 -10.34 23.56
C ARG A 167 -4.67 -11.83 23.81
N THR A 168 -4.36 -12.64 22.80
CA THR A 168 -4.33 -14.08 22.97
C THR A 168 -2.97 -14.52 23.50
N LYS A 169 -2.90 -15.75 24.03
CA LYS A 169 -1.63 -16.34 24.53
C LYS A 169 -0.60 -16.53 23.41
N GLU A 170 -1.03 -16.60 22.16
CA GLU A 170 -0.18 -16.70 20.98
C GLU A 170 0.49 -15.36 20.62
N ASN A 171 -0.06 -14.23 21.06
CA ASN A 171 0.48 -12.89 20.79
C ASN A 171 0.55 -12.03 22.08
N PRO A 172 1.31 -12.47 23.10
CA PRO A 172 1.46 -11.71 24.34
C PRO A 172 2.28 -10.44 24.10
N TRP A 173 2.29 -9.51 25.04
CA TRP A 173 3.28 -8.43 25.04
C TRP A 173 4.69 -9.06 25.21
N PRO A 174 5.75 -8.71 24.42
CA PRO A 174 5.91 -7.53 23.56
C PRO A 174 5.46 -7.62 22.09
N TYR A 175 4.83 -8.71 21.67
CA TYR A 175 4.44 -8.90 20.28
C TYR A 175 3.31 -7.96 19.83
N TRP A 176 3.17 -7.82 18.52
CA TRP A 176 2.08 -7.03 17.93
C TRP A 176 0.73 -7.62 18.36
N PRO A 177 -0.19 -6.81 18.93
CA PRO A 177 -1.49 -7.31 19.36
C PRO A 177 -2.35 -7.63 18.13
N PHE A 178 -2.58 -8.92 17.88
CA PHE A 178 -3.57 -9.35 16.90
C PHE A 178 -4.98 -9.29 17.53
N LYS A 179 -5.56 -8.10 17.55
CA LYS A 179 -6.85 -7.77 18.18
C LYS A 179 -7.84 -7.19 17.19
N LEU A 180 -9.12 -7.19 17.55
CA LEU A 180 -10.16 -6.48 16.81
C LEU A 180 -9.83 -4.99 16.79
N LYS A 181 -9.50 -4.48 15.61
CA LYS A 181 -9.20 -3.05 15.42
C LYS A 181 -10.48 -2.33 14.99
N THR A 182 -10.99 -1.49 15.87
CA THR A 182 -12.01 -0.50 15.55
C THR A 182 -11.33 0.84 15.29
N THR A 183 -11.68 1.49 14.19
CA THR A 183 -11.12 2.78 13.78
C THR A 183 -12.24 3.80 13.77
N THR A 184 -11.90 5.09 13.78
CA THR A 184 -12.90 6.16 13.66
C THR A 184 -13.78 6.00 12.41
N SER A 185 -13.22 5.53 11.29
CA SER A 185 -13.98 5.17 10.09
C SER A 185 -15.06 4.11 10.34
N HIS A 186 -14.81 3.15 11.24
CA HIS A 186 -15.78 2.12 11.60
C HIS A 186 -16.89 2.68 12.51
N GLU A 187 -16.51 3.57 13.43
CA GLU A 187 -17.42 4.22 14.38
C GLU A 187 -18.40 5.18 13.71
N GLU A 188 -18.07 5.69 12.52
CA GLU A 188 -18.95 6.53 11.69
C GLU A 188 -20.20 5.80 11.14
N GLY A 189 -20.36 4.50 11.44
CA GLY A 189 -21.58 3.76 11.17
C GLY A 189 -21.47 2.83 9.96
N ILE A 190 -20.93 1.62 10.19
CA ILE A 190 -20.83 0.58 9.17
C ILE A 190 -21.38 -0.77 9.62
N LYS A 191 -21.59 -1.65 8.65
CA LYS A 191 -21.79 -3.09 8.89
C LYS A 191 -20.51 -3.85 8.59
N ARG A 192 -20.02 -4.64 9.54
CA ARG A 192 -18.87 -5.55 9.33
C ARG A 192 -19.36 -6.98 9.24
N GLN A 193 -18.84 -7.73 8.28
CA GLN A 193 -19.13 -9.15 8.11
C GLN A 193 -17.82 -9.91 8.09
N TRP A 194 -17.72 -10.89 8.97
CA TRP A 194 -16.56 -11.76 9.12
C TRP A 194 -16.87 -13.12 8.52
N ASN A 195 -15.84 -13.95 8.33
CA ASN A 195 -16.03 -15.32 7.85
C ASN A 195 -16.88 -15.38 6.58
N ILE A 196 -16.64 -14.44 5.66
CA ILE A 196 -17.44 -14.28 4.44
C ILE A 196 -16.56 -14.37 3.19
N LEU A 197 -16.98 -15.16 2.21
CA LEU A 197 -16.30 -15.32 0.93
C LEU A 197 -17.19 -14.80 -0.19
N THR A 198 -16.66 -13.92 -1.04
CA THR A 198 -17.35 -13.43 -2.24
C THR A 198 -17.22 -14.44 -3.37
N LYS A 199 -18.35 -14.86 -3.98
CA LYS A 199 -18.39 -15.93 -4.99
C LYS A 199 -18.58 -15.40 -6.41
N GLU A 200 -19.45 -14.40 -6.59
CA GLU A 200 -19.67 -13.75 -7.89
C GLU A 200 -20.23 -12.34 -7.70
N PHE A 201 -20.02 -11.49 -8.69
CA PHE A 201 -20.68 -10.21 -8.84
C PHE A 201 -21.83 -10.33 -9.83
N THR A 202 -22.94 -9.65 -9.56
CA THR A 202 -24.11 -9.59 -10.44
C THR A 202 -24.24 -8.20 -11.05
N GLY A 203 -24.54 -8.15 -12.34
CA GLY A 203 -24.61 -6.92 -13.11
C GLY A 203 -25.95 -6.70 -13.81
N ASP A 204 -26.22 -5.45 -14.16
CA ASP A 204 -27.32 -5.07 -15.04
C ASP A 204 -27.00 -5.29 -16.54
N LYS A 205 -27.96 -5.00 -17.40
CA LYS A 205 -27.80 -5.10 -18.87
C LYS A 205 -26.77 -4.12 -19.45
N ASN A 206 -26.41 -3.08 -18.71
CA ASN A 206 -25.44 -2.06 -19.10
C ASN A 206 -24.03 -2.38 -18.58
N GLY A 207 -23.85 -3.53 -17.90
CA GLY A 207 -22.57 -3.96 -17.35
C GLY A 207 -22.20 -3.28 -16.02
N ASN A 208 -23.14 -2.68 -15.30
CA ASN A 208 -22.90 -2.12 -13.96
C ASN A 208 -23.21 -3.15 -12.88
N VAL A 209 -22.40 -3.17 -11.81
CA VAL A 209 -22.68 -3.99 -10.64
C VAL A 209 -23.97 -3.52 -9.97
N ILE A 210 -24.84 -4.48 -9.64
CA ILE A 210 -26.08 -4.27 -8.87
C ILE A 210 -26.08 -5.08 -7.56
N GLY A 211 -25.14 -6.02 -7.43
CA GLY A 211 -25.02 -6.86 -6.27
C GLY A 211 -23.85 -7.82 -6.33
N LEU A 212 -23.70 -8.60 -5.27
CA LEU A 212 -22.77 -9.71 -5.22
C LEU A 212 -23.33 -10.84 -4.36
N LYS A 213 -22.87 -12.06 -4.65
CA LYS A 213 -23.20 -13.26 -3.88
C LYS A 213 -22.04 -13.63 -2.96
N THR A 214 -22.36 -13.94 -1.71
CA THR A 214 -21.41 -14.46 -0.73
C THR A 214 -21.83 -15.83 -0.23
N ILE A 215 -20.90 -16.51 0.44
CA ILE A 215 -21.13 -17.68 1.26
C ILE A 215 -20.38 -17.50 2.58
N GLU A 216 -20.93 -18.00 3.68
CA GLU A 216 -20.23 -18.06 4.96
C GLU A 216 -19.19 -19.18 4.94
N ILE A 217 -18.09 -18.95 5.65
CA ILE A 217 -16.94 -19.85 5.69
C ILE A 217 -16.46 -20.08 7.12
N GLU A 218 -15.84 -21.22 7.35
CA GLU A 218 -15.20 -21.56 8.61
C GLU A 218 -13.73 -21.92 8.36
N TRP A 219 -12.83 -21.36 9.17
CA TRP A 219 -11.42 -21.73 9.15
C TRP A 219 -11.18 -22.90 10.10
N ILE A 220 -10.91 -24.07 9.55
CA ILE A 220 -10.61 -25.26 10.34
C ILE A 220 -9.09 -25.40 10.45
N LYS A 221 -8.60 -25.50 11.69
CA LYS A 221 -7.20 -25.78 12.01
C LYS A 221 -7.10 -27.14 12.67
N LYS A 222 -6.45 -28.10 11.99
CA LYS A 222 -6.06 -29.39 12.58
C LYS A 222 -4.61 -29.30 13.06
N GLU A 223 -4.29 -30.05 14.11
CA GLU A 223 -2.96 -30.07 14.70
C GLU A 223 -1.94 -30.61 13.68
N GLY A 224 -0.85 -29.88 13.44
CA GLY A 224 0.16 -30.22 12.43
C GLY A 224 -0.19 -29.88 10.97
N GLU A 225 -1.42 -29.48 10.66
CA GLU A 225 -1.85 -29.14 9.30
C GLU A 225 -2.01 -27.62 9.08
N LYS A 226 -1.90 -27.19 7.82
CA LYS A 226 -2.28 -25.82 7.43
C LYS A 226 -3.79 -25.67 7.59
N SER A 227 -4.22 -24.53 8.13
CA SER A 227 -5.64 -24.19 8.18
C SER A 227 -6.25 -24.22 6.79
N TYR A 228 -7.43 -24.81 6.66
CA TYR A 228 -8.20 -24.83 5.42
C TYR A 228 -9.58 -24.19 5.62
N LEU A 229 -10.12 -23.68 4.52
CA LEU A 229 -11.41 -23.00 4.48
C LEU A 229 -12.50 -24.02 4.14
N LYS A 230 -13.56 -24.04 4.94
CA LYS A 230 -14.78 -24.82 4.69
C LYS A 230 -15.95 -23.90 4.42
N GLU A 231 -16.61 -24.06 3.28
CA GLU A 231 -17.84 -23.32 2.94
C GLU A 231 -19.05 -23.92 3.68
N ILE A 232 -19.89 -23.05 4.26
CA ILE A 232 -21.12 -23.45 4.91
C ILE A 232 -22.24 -23.50 3.86
N LYS A 233 -22.56 -24.69 3.37
CA LYS A 233 -23.62 -24.88 2.35
C LYS A 233 -24.97 -24.35 2.84
N GLY A 234 -25.69 -23.64 1.98
CA GLY A 234 -26.99 -23.04 2.31
C GLY A 234 -26.91 -21.66 2.96
N SER A 235 -25.70 -21.14 3.24
CA SER A 235 -25.48 -19.78 3.77
C SER A 235 -25.35 -18.73 2.67
N GLU A 236 -25.65 -19.07 1.42
CA GLU A 236 -25.52 -18.14 0.31
C GLU A 236 -26.41 -16.93 0.48
N LYS A 237 -25.83 -15.74 0.33
CA LYS A 237 -26.53 -14.47 0.50
C LYS A 237 -26.24 -13.52 -0.64
N LEU A 238 -27.28 -12.84 -1.10
CA LEU A 238 -27.18 -11.76 -2.08
C LEU A 238 -27.14 -10.42 -1.36
N TRP A 239 -26.20 -9.58 -1.78
CA TRP A 239 -26.00 -8.23 -1.23
C TRP A 239 -26.16 -7.21 -2.34
N PRO A 240 -27.13 -6.28 -2.25
CA PRO A 240 -27.23 -5.19 -3.21
C PRO A 240 -26.03 -4.25 -3.06
N CYS A 241 -25.39 -3.88 -4.16
CA CYS A 241 -24.29 -2.91 -4.16
C CYS A 241 -24.15 -2.20 -5.51
N ASP A 242 -23.74 -0.94 -5.45
CA ASP A 242 -23.52 -0.09 -6.62
C ASP A 242 -22.03 0.23 -6.82
N LEU A 243 -21.21 -0.01 -5.80
CA LEU A 243 -19.77 0.22 -5.79
C LEU A 243 -19.08 -0.83 -4.91
N VAL A 244 -18.10 -1.52 -5.47
CA VAL A 244 -17.24 -2.47 -4.75
C VAL A 244 -15.82 -1.93 -4.74
N LEU A 245 -15.22 -1.83 -3.55
CA LEU A 245 -13.85 -1.39 -3.35
C LEU A 245 -12.97 -2.57 -2.90
N LEU A 246 -12.06 -2.98 -3.78
CA LEU A 246 -11.14 -4.10 -3.53
C LEU A 246 -9.91 -3.63 -2.74
N ALA A 247 -9.89 -3.92 -1.45
CA ALA A 247 -8.81 -3.58 -0.51
C ALA A 247 -7.97 -4.83 -0.15
N LEU A 248 -7.54 -5.57 -1.18
CA LEU A 248 -6.94 -6.90 -1.04
C LEU A 248 -5.41 -6.88 -0.84
N GLY A 249 -4.79 -5.70 -0.85
CA GLY A 249 -3.34 -5.53 -0.72
C GLY A 249 -2.59 -5.66 -2.05
N PHE A 250 -1.26 -5.75 -1.96
CA PHE A 250 -0.35 -5.69 -3.11
C PHE A 250 0.63 -6.88 -3.13
N THR A 251 1.25 -7.12 -4.29
CA THR A 251 2.11 -8.29 -4.54
C THR A 251 3.48 -7.93 -5.11
N GLY A 252 3.93 -6.68 -4.97
CA GLY A 252 5.28 -6.27 -5.38
C GLY A 252 5.31 -5.09 -6.34
N HIS A 253 6.50 -4.81 -6.86
CA HIS A 253 6.75 -3.65 -7.72
C HIS A 253 6.28 -3.89 -9.16
N GLU A 254 6.04 -2.80 -9.90
CA GLU A 254 5.81 -2.88 -11.34
C GLU A 254 7.04 -3.46 -12.06
N LYS A 255 6.80 -4.31 -13.07
CA LYS A 255 7.85 -5.06 -13.76
C LYS A 255 8.73 -4.19 -14.66
N SER A 256 8.12 -3.23 -15.35
CA SER A 256 8.76 -2.46 -16.45
C SER A 256 10.15 -1.91 -16.13
N LEU A 257 10.32 -1.18 -15.03
CA LEU A 257 11.60 -0.59 -14.65
C LEU A 257 12.64 -1.65 -14.26
N VAL A 258 12.22 -2.67 -13.52
CA VAL A 258 13.13 -3.71 -13.00
C VAL A 258 13.62 -4.63 -14.12
N GLU A 259 12.74 -4.97 -15.07
CA GLU A 259 13.08 -5.71 -16.28
C GLU A 259 14.03 -4.91 -17.17
N GLN A 260 13.75 -3.62 -17.40
CA GLN A 260 14.62 -2.74 -18.18
C GLN A 260 16.02 -2.60 -17.58
N LEU A 261 16.12 -2.61 -16.24
CA LEU A 261 17.41 -2.56 -15.54
C LEU A 261 18.09 -3.93 -15.44
N GLY A 262 17.40 -5.04 -15.72
CA GLY A 262 17.96 -6.39 -15.57
C GLY A 262 18.23 -6.79 -14.12
N ILE A 263 17.39 -6.33 -13.17
CA ILE A 263 17.56 -6.62 -11.74
C ILE A 263 16.79 -7.89 -11.35
N ASN A 264 17.43 -8.73 -10.54
CA ASN A 264 16.83 -10.00 -10.09
C ASN A 264 15.77 -9.79 -9.01
N THR A 265 14.69 -10.56 -9.08
CA THR A 265 13.59 -10.58 -8.11
C THR A 265 13.36 -11.97 -7.55
N ASP A 266 12.80 -12.05 -6.35
CA ASP A 266 12.39 -13.31 -5.75
C ASP A 266 11.01 -13.78 -6.27
N GLU A 267 10.57 -14.94 -5.78
CA GLU A 267 9.25 -15.54 -6.07
C GLU A 267 8.06 -14.69 -5.61
N ARG A 268 8.28 -13.68 -4.75
CA ARG A 268 7.28 -12.71 -4.29
C ARG A 268 7.36 -11.39 -5.05
N ASN A 269 8.15 -11.33 -6.13
CA ASN A 269 8.36 -10.14 -6.94
C ASN A 269 8.89 -8.95 -6.10
N GLN A 270 9.80 -9.27 -5.17
CA GLN A 270 10.60 -8.32 -4.42
C GLN A 270 12.02 -8.29 -4.96
N ILE A 271 12.68 -7.13 -4.95
CA ILE A 271 14.06 -7.01 -5.43
C ILE A 271 15.01 -7.75 -4.50
N ILE A 272 15.75 -8.71 -5.06
CA ILE A 272 16.81 -9.42 -4.33
C ILE A 272 17.95 -8.44 -4.08
N SER A 273 18.33 -8.30 -2.81
CA SER A 273 19.41 -7.40 -2.40
C SER A 273 20.14 -7.89 -1.17
N LYS A 274 21.44 -7.59 -1.08
CA LYS A 274 22.26 -7.76 0.11
C LYS A 274 22.66 -6.38 0.61
N ASN A 275 22.35 -6.07 1.87
CA ASN A 275 22.55 -4.73 2.42
C ASN A 275 21.97 -3.64 1.50
N TYR A 276 20.73 -3.84 1.02
CA TYR A 276 20.03 -2.95 0.08
C TYR A 276 20.62 -2.85 -1.32
N GLN A 277 21.83 -3.35 -1.56
CA GLN A 277 22.48 -3.38 -2.88
C GLN A 277 21.89 -4.51 -3.74
N THR A 278 21.52 -4.19 -4.97
CA THR A 278 20.94 -5.16 -5.91
C THR A 278 22.01 -6.01 -6.59
N SER A 279 21.64 -6.82 -7.59
CA SER A 279 22.62 -7.49 -8.47
C SER A 279 23.51 -6.53 -9.25
N ILE A 280 23.13 -5.24 -9.35
CA ILE A 280 23.90 -4.20 -10.04
C ILE A 280 24.59 -3.34 -8.96
N PRO A 281 25.93 -3.25 -8.94
CA PRO A 281 26.67 -2.65 -7.82
C PRO A 281 26.26 -1.22 -7.45
N HIS A 282 25.97 -0.37 -8.43
CA HIS A 282 25.61 1.03 -8.19
C HIS A 282 24.09 1.25 -8.03
N ILE A 283 23.29 0.18 -7.95
CA ILE A 283 21.84 0.25 -7.78
C ILE A 283 21.44 -0.43 -6.48
N PHE A 284 20.67 0.29 -5.67
CA PHE A 284 20.13 -0.12 -4.38
C PHE A 284 18.60 -0.12 -4.42
N SER A 285 17.96 -0.81 -3.47
CA SER A 285 16.50 -0.83 -3.32
C SER A 285 16.10 -0.74 -1.85
N ALA A 286 15.07 0.04 -1.53
CA ALA A 286 14.62 0.26 -0.17
C ALA A 286 13.10 0.43 -0.05
N GLY A 287 12.57 0.15 1.14
CA GLY A 287 11.14 0.25 1.45
C GLY A 287 10.35 -0.86 0.75
N ASP A 288 9.08 -0.57 0.44
CA ASP A 288 8.15 -1.59 -0.05
C ASP A 288 8.59 -2.28 -1.35
N MET A 289 9.43 -1.63 -2.16
CA MET A 289 9.98 -2.21 -3.39
C MET A 289 10.93 -3.40 -3.13
N ARG A 290 11.56 -3.40 -1.94
CA ARG A 290 12.50 -4.44 -1.48
C ARG A 290 11.86 -5.37 -0.45
N ARG A 291 11.12 -4.83 0.51
CA ARG A 291 10.53 -5.57 1.65
C ARG A 291 9.17 -6.20 1.32
N GLY A 292 8.48 -5.66 0.31
CA GLY A 292 7.04 -5.77 0.20
C GLY A 292 6.30 -4.77 1.10
N GLN A 293 4.99 -4.69 0.94
CA GLN A 293 4.14 -3.73 1.64
C GLN A 293 4.33 -3.82 3.16
N SER A 294 4.66 -2.69 3.79
CA SER A 294 4.88 -2.62 5.23
C SER A 294 4.46 -1.27 5.82
N LEU A 295 4.81 -1.05 7.09
CA LEU A 295 4.52 0.20 7.79
C LEU A 295 5.46 1.32 7.32
N ILE A 296 4.99 2.56 7.40
CA ILE A 296 5.77 3.77 7.06
C ILE A 296 7.10 3.81 7.81
N VAL A 297 7.11 3.42 9.09
CA VAL A 297 8.33 3.39 9.91
C VAL A 297 9.37 2.41 9.37
N TRP A 298 8.95 1.28 8.79
CA TRP A 298 9.85 0.34 8.13
C TRP A 298 10.43 0.96 6.86
N ALA A 299 9.61 1.63 6.04
CA ALA A 299 10.10 2.31 4.85
C ALA A 299 11.10 3.44 5.16
N ILE A 300 10.87 4.22 6.23
CA ILE A 300 11.81 5.24 6.71
C ILE A 300 13.11 4.57 7.18
N SER A 301 12.99 3.55 8.02
CA SER A 301 14.11 2.78 8.52
C SER A 301 14.97 2.21 7.39
N GLU A 302 14.38 1.50 6.43
CA GLU A 302 15.11 0.93 5.30
C GLU A 302 15.73 2.01 4.44
N GLY A 303 15.07 3.17 4.28
CA GLY A 303 15.66 4.30 3.59
C GLY A 303 16.92 4.84 4.28
N ARG A 304 16.91 4.93 5.61
CA ARG A 304 18.10 5.37 6.38
C ARG A 304 19.25 4.38 6.26
N GLU A 305 18.96 3.09 6.39
CA GLU A 305 19.98 2.05 6.25
C GLU A 305 20.51 1.94 4.82
N ALA A 306 19.66 2.07 3.80
CA ALA A 306 20.11 2.08 2.41
C ALA A 306 21.05 3.26 2.13
N ALA A 307 20.79 4.44 2.70
CA ALA A 307 21.69 5.58 2.58
C ALA A 307 23.08 5.31 3.16
N VAL A 308 23.17 4.63 4.31
CA VAL A 308 24.45 4.21 4.91
C VAL A 308 25.23 3.31 3.94
N GLN A 309 24.54 2.38 3.25
CA GLN A 309 25.20 1.46 2.32
C GLN A 309 25.62 2.14 1.01
N VAL A 310 24.80 3.08 0.52
CA VAL A 310 25.15 3.91 -0.64
C VAL A 310 26.36 4.79 -0.33
N ASP A 311 26.39 5.45 0.83
CA ASP A 311 27.51 6.28 1.26
C ASP A 311 28.79 5.46 1.42
N LYS A 312 28.72 4.27 2.06
CA LYS A 312 29.84 3.33 2.13
C LYS A 312 30.33 2.89 0.75
N PHE A 313 29.42 2.66 -0.19
CA PHE A 313 29.78 2.26 -1.55
C PHE A 313 30.52 3.37 -2.30
N LEU A 314 30.11 4.63 -2.13
CA LEU A 314 30.72 5.78 -2.80
C LEU A 314 32.02 6.25 -2.13
N MET A 315 32.09 6.21 -0.80
CA MET A 315 33.16 6.82 0.00
C MET A 315 34.09 5.82 0.69
N GLY A 316 33.79 4.52 0.62
CA GLY A 316 34.50 3.44 1.32
C GLY A 316 34.14 3.28 2.81
N LYS A 317 33.60 4.32 3.44
CA LYS A 317 33.08 4.32 4.83
C LYS A 317 31.88 5.25 4.93
N SER A 318 31.11 5.15 6.02
CA SER A 318 30.01 6.06 6.30
C SER A 318 29.99 6.48 7.76
N HIS A 319 29.71 7.76 7.99
CA HIS A 319 29.47 8.34 9.32
C HIS A 319 27.97 8.58 9.58
N LEU A 320 27.09 8.07 8.70
CA LEU A 320 25.65 8.15 8.88
C LEU A 320 25.19 7.19 9.98
N GLU A 321 24.19 7.64 10.74
CA GLU A 321 23.52 6.84 11.76
C GLU A 321 22.89 5.59 11.14
N SER A 322 23.20 4.42 11.72
CA SER A 322 22.66 3.12 11.36
C SER A 322 22.16 2.43 12.62
N LYS A 323 21.20 1.51 12.48
CA LYS A 323 20.71 0.70 13.59
C LYS A 323 21.83 -0.08 14.25
N GLU A 324 21.96 0.09 15.56
CA GLU A 324 22.70 -0.86 16.39
C GLU A 324 21.94 -2.20 16.43
N LYS A 325 22.69 -3.29 16.57
CA LYS A 325 22.10 -4.60 16.89
C LYS A 325 21.58 -4.48 18.33
N GLY A 326 20.29 -4.19 18.49
CA GLY A 326 19.64 -4.22 19.80
C GLY A 326 19.47 -5.65 20.31
N ASP A 327 19.25 -5.80 21.61
CA ASP A 327 19.08 -7.09 22.29
C ASP A 327 17.72 -7.77 22.05
N LEU A 328 16.79 -7.06 21.39
CA LEU A 328 15.46 -7.59 21.10
C LEU A 328 15.49 -8.51 19.87
N PRO A 329 14.86 -9.70 19.94
CA PRO A 329 14.80 -10.61 18.82
C PRO A 329 14.11 -9.97 17.61
N THR A 330 14.64 -10.22 16.42
CA THR A 330 13.97 -9.82 15.17
C THR A 330 12.60 -10.47 15.08
N VAL A 331 11.55 -9.65 15.17
CA VAL A 331 10.16 -10.09 14.98
C VAL A 331 10.01 -10.54 13.51
N ARG A 332 9.75 -11.84 13.32
CA ARG A 332 9.49 -12.45 11.99
C ARG A 332 8.15 -12.04 11.43
#